data_AF-A0ABD0MXB5-F1
#
_entry.id   AF-A0ABD0MXB5-F1
#
_cell.length_a   1.000
_cell.length_b   1.000
_cell.length_c   1.000
_cell.angle_alpha   90.00
_cell.angle_beta   90.00
_cell.angle_gamma   90.00
#
_symmetry.space_group_name_H-M   'P 1'
#
loop_
_entity.id
_entity.type
_entity.pdbx_description
1 polymer ?
#
loop_
_entity_poly.entity_id
_entity_poly.type
_entity_poly.pdbx_seq_one_letter_code
_entity_poly.pdbx_strand_id
1 'polypeptide(L)' 'NKAHFIAIAGLPGVVGAIDGTHVQIIAPSEDEHAFVNRKKIHTINMQVVFDASYNILDIVTNIVA' A
#
# COMPACT_ATOMS: atom_id res chain seq x y z
N ASN A 1 13.85 -10.17 -9.47
CA ASN A 1 12.73 -10.38 -8.50
C ASN A 1 12.57 -11.84 -8.07
N LYS A 2 12.14 -12.77 -8.95
CA LYS A 2 11.82 -14.16 -8.56
C LYS A 2 12.91 -14.90 -7.78
N ALA A 3 14.16 -14.83 -8.23
CA ALA A 3 15.28 -15.47 -7.54
C ALA A 3 15.57 -14.87 -6.15
N HIS A 4 15.35 -13.56 -5.98
CA HIS A 4 15.62 -12.87 -4.71
C HIS A 4 14.59 -13.24 -3.64
N PHE A 5 13.30 -13.37 -4.00
CA PHE A 5 12.27 -13.82 -3.05
C PHE A 5 12.51 -15.26 -2.57
N ILE A 6 13.04 -16.14 -3.44
CA ILE A 6 13.50 -17.47 -3.03
C ILE A 6 14.66 -17.35 -2.04
N ALA A 7 15.65 -16.50 -2.31
CA ALA A 7 16.81 -16.35 -1.44
C ALA A 7 16.47 -15.78 -0.05
N ILE A 8 15.56 -14.80 0.04
CA ILE A 8 15.24 -14.13 1.31
C ILE A 8 14.12 -14.82 2.11
N ALA A 9 13.18 -15.50 1.44
CA ALA A 9 11.96 -16.03 2.06
C ALA A 9 11.63 -17.48 1.65
N GLY A 10 12.42 -18.10 0.76
CA GLY A 10 12.15 -19.45 0.26
C GLY A 10 10.93 -19.56 -0.65
N LEU A 11 10.38 -18.44 -1.12
CA LEU A 11 9.13 -18.41 -1.88
C LEU A 11 9.38 -18.39 -3.40
N PRO A 12 9.10 -19.48 -4.13
CA PRO A 12 9.28 -19.54 -5.57
C PRO A 12 8.21 -18.76 -6.34
N GLY A 13 8.60 -18.20 -7.48
CA GLY A 13 7.66 -17.59 -8.43
C GLY A 13 7.17 -16.19 -8.08
N VAL A 14 7.50 -15.65 -6.90
CA VAL A 14 7.06 -14.31 -6.47
C VAL A 14 7.66 -13.21 -7.34
N VAL A 15 6.81 -12.33 -7.88
CA VAL A 15 7.21 -11.21 -8.73
C VAL A 15 7.27 -9.87 -7.99
N GLY A 16 6.53 -9.76 -6.89
CA GLY A 16 6.49 -8.62 -5.99
C GLY A 16 5.72 -8.97 -4.71
N ALA A 17 5.90 -8.16 -3.67
CA ALA A 17 5.14 -8.19 -2.43
C ALA A 17 4.23 -6.98 -2.37
N ILE A 18 2.99 -7.17 -1.91
CA ILE A 18 1.97 -6.11 -1.83
C ILE A 18 1.70 -5.81 -0.37
N ASP A 19 1.68 -4.53 0.00
CA ASP A 19 1.21 -4.08 1.30
C ASP A 19 0.28 -2.87 1.19
N GLY A 20 -0.65 -2.75 2.13
CA GLY A 20 -1.64 -1.67 2.22
C GLY A 20 -1.42 -0.85 3.48
N THR A 21 -1.27 0.47 3.33
CA THR A 21 -1.06 1.41 4.43
C THR A 21 -2.06 2.56 4.37
N HIS A 22 -2.61 2.93 5.53
CA HIS A 22 -3.35 4.19 5.67
C HIS A 22 -2.36 5.35 5.77
N VAL A 23 -2.36 6.23 4.78
CA VAL A 23 -1.55 7.45 4.79
C VAL A 23 -2.41 8.60 5.28
N GLN A 24 -1.97 9.29 6.34
CA GLN A 24 -2.67 10.44 6.87
C GLN A 24 -2.63 11.61 5.88
N ILE A 25 -3.78 12.26 5.69
CA ILE A 25 -3.93 13.41 4.81
C ILE A 25 -4.55 14.59 5.55
N ILE A 26 -4.45 15.77 4.95
CA ILE A 26 -5.31 16.90 5.32
C ILE A 26 -6.72 16.57 4.84
N ALA A 27 -7.73 16.83 5.67
CA ALA A 27 -9.12 16.61 5.31
C ALA A 27 -9.45 17.32 3.98
N PRO A 28 -9.95 16.59 2.97
CA PRO A 28 -10.42 17.23 1.74
C PRO A 28 -11.69 18.03 2.02
N SER A 29 -11.94 19.05 1.20
CA SER A 29 -13.15 19.89 1.32
C SER A 29 -14.40 19.21 0.77
N GLU A 30 -14.23 18.30 -0.19
CA GLU A 30 -15.29 17.53 -0.82
C GLU A 30 -15.27 16.10 -0.27
N ASP A 31 -16.46 15.56 0.02
CA ASP A 31 -16.66 14.19 0.53
C ASP A 31 -15.71 13.78 1.67
N GLU A 32 -15.40 14.71 2.58
CA GLU A 32 -14.48 14.54 3.71
C GLU A 32 -14.69 13.22 4.48
N HIS A 33 -15.95 12.86 4.71
CA HIS A 33 -16.35 11.66 5.42
C HIS A 33 -15.85 10.36 4.76
N ALA A 34 -15.64 10.35 3.44
CA ALA A 34 -15.09 9.24 2.67
C ALA A 34 -13.58 9.03 2.89
N PHE A 35 -12.95 9.87 3.70
CA PHE A 35 -11.53 9.76 4.05
C PHE A 35 -11.33 9.45 5.54
N VAL A 36 -12.41 9.32 6.31
CA VAL A 36 -12.34 9.10 7.76
C VAL A 36 -12.23 7.62 8.06
N ASN A 37 -11.09 7.19 8.60
CA ASN A 37 -10.91 5.79 9.00
C ASN A 37 -11.64 5.43 10.30
N ARG A 38 -11.57 4.14 10.69
CA ARG A 38 -12.11 3.63 11.97
C ARG A 38 -11.62 4.41 13.20
N LYS A 39 -10.41 4.99 13.15
CA LYS A 39 -9.81 5.78 14.23
C LYS A 39 -10.22 7.27 14.21
N LYS A 40 -11.17 7.67 13.34
CA LYS A 40 -11.64 9.04 13.16
C LYS A 40 -10.53 10.00 12.70
N ILE A 41 -9.61 9.50 11.87
CA ILE A 41 -8.53 10.28 11.27
C ILE A 41 -8.69 10.25 9.74
N HIS A 42 -8.44 11.39 9.09
CA HIS A 42 -8.39 11.51 7.63
C HIS A 42 -7.19 10.77 7.06
N THR A 43 -7.46 9.76 6.25
CA THR A 43 -6.44 8.96 5.59
C THR A 43 -6.89 8.57 4.19
N ILE A 44 -5.96 8.15 3.35
CA ILE A 44 -6.22 7.39 2.13
C ILE A 44 -5.69 5.97 2.30
N ASN A 45 -6.32 5.01 1.64
CA ASN A 45 -5.77 3.68 1.48
C ASN A 45 -4.70 3.74 0.38
N MET A 46 -3.45 3.41 0.70
CA MET A 46 -2.36 3.30 -0.26
C MET A 46 -1.93 1.84 -0.35
N GLN A 47 -2.00 1.25 -1.53
CA GLN A 47 -1.43 -0.06 -1.83
C GLN A 47 -0.14 0.12 -2.61
N VAL A 48 0.93 -0.54 -2.17
CA VAL A 48 2.23 -0.50 -2.85
C VAL A 48 2.71 -1.91 -3.14
N VAL A 49 3.25 -2.11 -4.33
CA VAL A 49 3.94 -3.33 -4.73
C VAL A 49 5.44 -3.08 -4.73
N PHE A 50 6.21 -3.95 -4.07
CA PHE A 50 7.66 -3.87 -3.99
C PHE A 50 8.33 -5.10 -4.60
N ASP A 51 9.54 -4.94 -5.13
CA ASP A 51 10.42 -6.07 -5.36
C ASP A 51 11.18 -6.50 -4.08
N ALA A 52 11.93 -7.60 -4.18
CA ALA A 52 12.73 -8.14 -3.09
C ALA A 52 13.93 -7.25 -2.69
N SER A 53 14.21 -6.19 -3.45
CA SER A 53 15.24 -5.19 -3.19
C SER A 53 14.62 -3.87 -2.68
N TYR A 54 13.35 -3.91 -2.28
CA TYR A 54 12.56 -2.77 -1.78
C TYR A 54 12.30 -1.66 -2.80
N ASN A 55 12.51 -1.92 -4.10
CA ASN A 55 12.10 -0.97 -5.14
C ASN A 55 10.59 -1.03 -5.31
N ILE A 56 9.98 0.14 -5.45
CA ILE A 56 8.55 0.25 -5.77
C ILE A 56 8.33 -0.16 -7.23
N LEU A 57 7.40 -1.08 -7.45
CA LEU A 57 6.98 -1.54 -8.76
C LEU A 57 5.66 -0.90 -9.20
N ASP A 58 4.75 -0.65 -8.25
CA ASP A 58 3.43 -0.08 -8.50
C ASP A 58 2.87 0.59 -7.23
N ILE A 59 2.04 1.61 -7.42
CA ILE A 59 1.34 2.33 -6.34
C ILE A 59 -0.08 2.65 -6.82
N VAL A 60 -1.07 2.29 -5.99
CA VAL A 60 -2.47 2.67 -6.20
C VAL A 60 -3.04 3.24 -4.90
N THR A 61 -3.84 4.29 -4.99
CA THR A 61 -4.54 4.89 -3.85
C THR A 61 -6.05 4.81 -4.02
N ASN A 62 -6.77 4.72 -2.90
CA ASN A 62 -8.23 4.73 -2.88
C ASN A 62 -8.77 5.42 -1.62
N ILE A 63 -10.04 5.82 -1.66
CA ILE A 63 -10.76 6.39 -0.52
C ILE A 63 -10.92 5.36 0.60
N VAL A 64 -11.22 5.84 1.80
CA VAL A 64 -11.43 5.02 2.99
C VAL A 64 -12.92 4.81 3.16
N ALA A 65 -13.38 3.59 2.83
CA ALA A 65 -14.77 3.20 3.00
C ALA A 65 -15.21 3.18 4.48
#